data_AF-A0A349SJ08-F1
#
_entry.id   AF-A0A349SJ08-F1
#
_cell.length_a   1.000
_cell.length_b   1.000
_cell.length_c   1.000
_cell.angle_alpha   90.00
_cell.angle_beta   90.00
_cell.angle_gamma   90.00
#
_symmetry.space_group_name_H-M   'P 1'
#
loop_
_entity.id
_entity.type
_entity.pdbx_description
1 polymer ?
#
loop_
_entity_poly.entity_id
_entity_poly.type
_entity_poly.pdbx_seq_one_letter_code
_entity_poly.pdbx_strand_id
1 'polypeptide(L)'
;ARHACALPLSPDWQAMRRDAQATLSAWAKEVRPLASHGKSGRFEAPRTSAALLKALQQHPDATLVAGATDVGLWITKQGRPLSTLVHVGAVDELKTLESNDAGLHIGAAVSLADAAGALGALSLDIERVLLRFGGAQVRNRGTLGGNIANGSPIGDMAPILIALDARLHLSGPEGSRTIPLETYFIAYGKQDLRPGEFLASISIPTSDLSGFRCWKISKRFDQDISAVLGAFQLMIDGEQVQSARICFGGMAGTPQRAAACERALTGQCFDRATLALAQTALTSDFSPLSDLRASRHYRLRVASNLLERYWLDCIAGETQPDLYSSSMPGLLQHV
;
A
#
# COMPACT_ATOMS: atom_id res chain seq x y z
N ALA A 1 8.61 33.06 2.89
CA ALA A 1 8.01 31.75 3.23
C ALA A 1 8.54 31.18 4.55
N ARG A 2 9.80 30.71 4.66
CA ARG A 2 10.34 30.11 5.90
C ARG A 2 10.21 31.01 7.13
N HIS A 3 10.54 32.30 7.00
CA HIS A 3 10.36 33.29 8.08
C HIS A 3 8.90 33.41 8.51
N ALA A 4 7.96 33.47 7.56
CA ALA A 4 6.52 33.53 7.84
C ALA A 4 5.99 32.26 8.53
N CYS A 5 6.52 31.09 8.17
CA CYS A 5 6.18 29.81 8.84
C CYS A 5 6.83 29.66 10.22
N ALA A 6 7.86 30.47 10.54
CA ALA A 6 8.53 30.46 11.84
C ALA A 6 7.90 31.46 12.83
N LEU A 7 7.01 32.34 12.37
CA LEU A 7 6.27 33.23 13.27
C LEU A 7 5.16 32.45 13.98
N PRO A 8 4.91 32.72 15.28
CA PRO A 8 3.81 32.11 15.99
C PRO A 8 2.47 32.50 15.34
N LEU A 9 1.53 31.55 15.29
CA LEU A 9 0.16 31.81 14.87
C LEU A 9 -0.48 32.83 15.81
N SER A 10 -1.30 33.75 15.29
CA SER A 10 -1.97 34.76 16.11
C SER A 10 -2.85 34.12 17.19
N PRO A 11 -3.05 34.78 18.35
CA PRO A 11 -3.93 34.26 19.41
C PRO A 11 -5.34 33.92 18.93
N ASP A 12 -5.90 34.75 18.03
CA ASP A 12 -7.23 34.54 17.44
C ASP A 12 -7.28 33.25 16.60
N TRP A 13 -6.24 33.01 15.78
CA TRP A 13 -6.16 31.80 14.98
C TRP A 13 -6.03 30.58 15.89
N GLN A 14 -5.19 30.65 16.92
CA GLN A 14 -5.04 29.57 17.89
C GLN A 14 -6.35 29.26 18.63
N ALA A 15 -7.13 30.28 18.99
CA ALA A 15 -8.46 30.12 19.60
C ALA A 15 -9.42 29.42 18.64
N MET A 16 -9.54 29.90 17.40
CA MET A 16 -10.38 29.28 16.38
C MET A 16 -9.99 27.81 16.13
N ARG A 17 -8.69 27.47 16.10
CA ARG A 17 -8.25 26.08 16.00
C ARG A 17 -8.68 25.24 17.19
N ARG A 18 -8.54 25.74 18.43
CA ARG A 18 -8.97 25.01 19.62
C ARG A 18 -10.47 24.73 19.58
N ASP A 19 -11.28 25.72 19.20
CA ASP A 19 -12.74 25.57 19.11
C ASP A 19 -13.15 24.58 18.02
N ALA A 20 -12.51 24.68 16.84
CA ALA A 20 -12.71 23.72 15.75
C ALA A 20 -12.31 22.30 16.19
N GLN A 21 -11.17 22.14 16.86
CA GLN A 21 -10.70 20.85 17.36
C GLN A 21 -11.64 20.27 18.42
N ALA A 22 -12.13 21.09 19.35
CA ALA A 22 -13.11 20.66 20.35
C ALA A 22 -14.43 20.21 19.72
N THR A 23 -14.94 20.97 18.75
CA THR A 23 -16.16 20.65 18.00
C THR A 23 -16.00 19.34 17.22
N LEU A 24 -14.93 19.21 16.44
CA LEU A 24 -14.65 18.00 15.66
C LEU A 24 -14.44 16.78 16.57
N SER A 25 -13.79 16.95 17.72
CA SER A 25 -13.61 15.87 18.70
C SER A 25 -14.92 15.43 19.33
N ALA A 26 -15.85 16.37 19.58
CA ALA A 26 -17.18 16.04 20.05
C ALA A 26 -17.98 15.27 18.99
N TRP A 27 -17.94 15.71 17.72
CA TRP A 27 -18.57 14.99 16.61
C TRP A 27 -17.94 13.63 16.34
N ALA A 28 -16.64 13.47 16.56
CA ALA A 28 -15.97 12.18 16.41
C ALA A 28 -16.46 11.13 17.42
N LYS A 29 -16.96 11.56 18.59
CA LYS A 29 -17.58 10.69 19.61
C LYS A 29 -19.03 10.30 19.28
N GLU A 30 -19.60 10.82 18.20
CA GLU A 30 -20.95 10.48 17.79
C GLU A 30 -21.01 9.04 17.27
N VAL A 31 -21.62 8.16 18.06
CA VAL A 31 -21.74 6.73 17.75
C VAL A 31 -22.92 6.38 16.84
N ARG A 32 -23.73 7.37 16.45
CA ARG A 32 -24.87 7.11 15.56
C ARG A 32 -24.36 6.78 14.15
N PRO A 33 -24.85 5.70 13.52
CA PRO A 33 -24.62 5.50 12.09
C PRO A 33 -25.36 6.59 11.32
N LEU A 34 -24.76 7.05 10.22
CA LEU A 34 -25.41 7.98 9.31
C LEU A 34 -26.00 7.20 8.15
N ALA A 35 -27.27 7.43 7.85
CA ALA A 35 -27.90 6.92 6.63
C ALA A 35 -28.72 8.06 6.01
N SER A 36 -28.46 8.39 4.75
CA SER A 36 -29.19 9.39 4.00
C SER A 36 -29.52 8.86 2.61
N HIS A 37 -30.68 9.26 2.09
CA HIS A 37 -31.10 8.89 0.74
C HIS A 37 -31.81 10.07 0.08
N GLY A 38 -31.69 10.17 -1.24
CA GLY A 38 -32.32 11.21 -2.03
C GLY A 38 -32.42 10.80 -3.49
N LYS A 39 -32.83 11.74 -4.35
CA LYS A 39 -32.99 11.49 -5.80
C LYS A 39 -31.70 11.02 -6.48
N SER A 40 -30.55 11.41 -5.94
CA SER A 40 -29.23 11.12 -6.51
C SER A 40 -28.56 9.86 -5.94
N GLY A 41 -29.23 9.14 -5.03
CA GLY A 41 -28.69 7.92 -4.44
C GLY A 41 -28.78 7.86 -2.91
N ARG A 42 -28.01 6.94 -2.34
CA ARG A 42 -27.96 6.57 -0.93
C ARG A 42 -26.53 6.66 -0.42
N PHE A 43 -26.37 7.14 0.81
CA PHE A 43 -25.12 7.15 1.55
C PHE A 43 -25.34 6.55 2.93
N GLU A 44 -24.52 5.57 3.30
CA GLU A 44 -24.52 4.99 4.64
C GLU A 44 -23.10 5.01 5.22
N ALA A 45 -22.96 5.37 6.49
CA ALA A 45 -21.71 5.32 7.24
C ALA A 45 -21.92 4.46 8.51
N PRO A 46 -21.81 3.13 8.39
CA PRO A 46 -21.86 2.23 9.52
C PRO A 46 -20.71 2.51 10.51
N ARG A 47 -20.94 2.16 11.77
CA ARG A 47 -19.97 2.34 12.88
C ARG A 47 -19.32 1.04 13.35
N THR A 48 -19.91 -0.10 12.99
CA THR A 48 -19.43 -1.43 13.38
C THR A 48 -19.36 -2.34 12.16
N SER A 49 -18.51 -3.38 12.24
CA SER A 49 -18.40 -4.38 11.17
C SER A 49 -19.71 -5.11 10.93
N ALA A 50 -20.50 -5.36 11.99
CA ALA A 50 -21.82 -5.96 11.87
C ALA A 50 -22.82 -5.06 11.11
N ALA A 51 -22.80 -3.75 11.37
CA ALA A 51 -23.63 -2.80 10.65
C ALA A 51 -23.19 -2.65 9.19
N LEU A 52 -21.88 -2.69 8.91
CA LEU A 52 -21.33 -2.72 7.56
C LEU A 52 -21.80 -3.94 6.78
N LEU A 53 -21.72 -5.13 7.37
CA LEU A 53 -22.18 -6.36 6.74
C LEU A 53 -23.69 -6.29 6.42
N LYS A 54 -24.49 -5.77 7.35
CA LYS A 54 -25.93 -5.56 7.13
C LYS A 54 -26.19 -4.60 5.97
N ALA A 55 -25.45 -3.50 5.88
CA ALA A 55 -25.58 -2.54 4.77
C ALA A 55 -25.23 -3.21 3.42
N LEU A 56 -24.17 -4.03 3.37
CA LEU A 56 -23.79 -4.77 2.16
C LEU A 56 -24.79 -5.86 1.76
N GLN A 57 -25.46 -6.50 2.73
CA GLN A 57 -26.54 -7.44 2.46
C GLN A 57 -27.80 -6.73 1.92
N GLN A 58 -28.12 -5.55 2.44
CA GLN A 58 -29.24 -4.73 1.98
C GLN A 58 -28.99 -4.10 0.61
N HIS A 59 -27.72 -3.82 0.30
CA HIS A 59 -27.28 -3.15 -0.92
C HIS A 59 -26.08 -3.89 -1.54
N PRO A 60 -26.30 -5.04 -2.22
CA PRO A 60 -25.22 -5.84 -2.80
C PRO A 60 -24.43 -5.12 -3.91
N ASP A 61 -25.00 -4.08 -4.50
CA ASP A 61 -24.39 -3.21 -5.51
C ASP A 61 -23.68 -1.98 -4.92
N ALA A 62 -23.65 -1.85 -3.59
CA ALA A 62 -23.05 -0.71 -2.91
C ALA A 62 -21.55 -0.58 -3.23
N THR A 63 -21.13 0.64 -3.52
CA THR A 63 -19.71 0.97 -3.62
C THR A 63 -19.17 1.33 -2.24
N LEU A 64 -18.22 0.53 -1.76
CA LEU A 64 -17.48 0.84 -0.54
C LEU A 64 -16.56 2.05 -0.78
N VAL A 65 -16.56 2.99 0.18
CA VAL A 65 -15.73 4.20 0.10
C VAL A 65 -15.00 4.43 1.42
N ALA A 66 -13.67 4.45 1.39
CA ALA A 66 -12.84 4.91 2.50
C ALA A 66 -12.46 6.38 2.32
N GLY A 67 -11.21 6.66 1.91
CA GLY A 67 -10.69 8.00 1.66
C GLY A 67 -11.22 8.71 0.43
N ALA A 68 -11.91 7.99 -0.47
CA ALA A 68 -12.40 8.46 -1.76
C ALA A 68 -11.31 9.00 -2.73
N THR A 69 -10.02 8.72 -2.49
CA THR A 69 -8.92 9.21 -3.34
C THR A 69 -8.84 8.52 -4.71
N ASP A 70 -9.39 7.31 -4.84
CA ASP A 70 -9.62 6.63 -6.12
C ASP A 70 -11.08 6.78 -6.59
N VAL A 71 -12.05 6.39 -5.75
CA VAL A 71 -13.49 6.43 -6.11
C VAL A 71 -13.95 7.84 -6.51
N GLY A 72 -13.41 8.89 -5.90
CA GLY A 72 -13.73 10.27 -6.28
C GLY A 72 -13.37 10.60 -7.74
N LEU A 73 -12.37 9.93 -8.32
CA LEU A 73 -12.01 10.07 -9.73
C LEU A 73 -13.02 9.39 -10.67
N TRP A 74 -13.71 8.34 -10.20
CA TRP A 74 -14.79 7.71 -10.96
C TRP A 74 -15.92 8.70 -11.22
N ILE A 75 -16.24 9.53 -10.23
CA ILE A 75 -17.24 10.59 -10.37
C ILE A 75 -16.66 11.76 -11.18
N THR A 76 -15.56 12.34 -10.71
CA THR A 76 -15.07 13.64 -11.22
C THR A 76 -14.38 13.58 -12.58
N LYS A 77 -13.79 12.43 -12.95
CA LYS A 77 -13.07 12.25 -14.22
C LYS A 77 -13.75 11.28 -15.17
N GLN A 78 -14.46 10.27 -14.65
CA GLN A 78 -15.14 9.28 -15.48
C GLN A 78 -16.65 9.52 -15.59
N GLY A 79 -17.22 10.46 -14.82
CA GLY A 79 -18.65 10.76 -14.84
C GLY A 79 -19.53 9.58 -14.41
N ARG A 80 -18.98 8.63 -13.65
CA ARG A 80 -19.70 7.42 -13.22
C ARG A 80 -20.75 7.77 -12.18
N PRO A 81 -22.04 7.43 -12.39
CA PRO A 81 -23.04 7.53 -11.35
C PRO A 81 -22.80 6.43 -10.31
N LEU A 82 -22.81 6.78 -9.03
CA LEU A 82 -22.75 5.83 -7.93
C LEU A 82 -24.05 5.98 -7.11
N SER A 83 -24.92 4.97 -7.20
CA SER A 83 -26.26 4.97 -6.61
C SER A 83 -26.25 4.74 -5.11
N THR A 84 -25.39 3.85 -4.62
CA THR A 84 -25.28 3.54 -3.20
C THR A 84 -23.82 3.57 -2.78
N LEU A 85 -23.50 4.43 -1.81
CA LEU A 85 -22.18 4.55 -1.20
C LEU A 85 -22.23 4.09 0.24
N VAL A 86 -21.31 3.22 0.64
CA VAL A 86 -21.14 2.80 2.02
C VAL A 86 -19.74 3.22 2.50
N HIS A 87 -19.70 4.20 3.41
CA HIS A 87 -18.48 4.76 3.95
C HIS A 87 -17.93 3.92 5.10
N VAL A 88 -16.72 3.37 4.92
CA VAL A 88 -16.08 2.48 5.91
C VAL A 88 -15.19 3.21 6.91
N GLY A 89 -14.88 4.50 6.69
CA GLY A 89 -13.97 5.28 7.55
C GLY A 89 -14.52 5.61 8.94
N ALA A 90 -15.77 5.23 9.21
CA ALA A 90 -16.45 5.39 10.48
C ALA A 90 -16.58 4.07 11.26
N VAL A 91 -16.13 2.94 10.70
CA VAL A 91 -16.18 1.61 11.33
C VAL A 91 -14.94 1.44 12.22
N ASP A 92 -15.15 1.37 13.53
CA ASP A 92 -14.05 1.43 14.50
C ASP A 92 -13.13 0.20 14.41
N GLU A 93 -13.68 -0.99 14.17
CA GLU A 93 -12.90 -2.22 14.03
C GLU A 93 -11.99 -2.22 12.79
N LEU A 94 -12.26 -1.36 11.79
CA LEU A 94 -11.43 -1.22 10.59
C LEU A 94 -10.30 -0.20 10.76
N LYS A 95 -10.21 0.46 11.92
CA LYS A 95 -9.26 1.55 12.17
C LYS A 95 -8.21 1.19 13.24
N THR A 96 -8.05 -0.10 13.52
CA THR A 96 -7.08 -0.61 14.49
C THR A 96 -5.69 -0.71 13.87
N LEU A 97 -4.66 -0.44 14.67
CA LEU A 97 -3.26 -0.59 14.30
C LEU A 97 -2.53 -1.18 15.52
N GLU A 98 -2.08 -2.41 15.40
CA GLU A 98 -1.52 -3.18 16.51
C GLU A 98 -0.23 -3.87 16.07
N SER A 99 0.79 -3.81 16.91
CA SER A 99 2.06 -4.54 16.71
C SER A 99 2.29 -5.46 17.90
N ASN A 100 2.54 -6.73 17.63
CA ASN A 100 2.83 -7.75 18.64
C ASN A 100 3.85 -8.77 18.10
N ASP A 101 4.16 -9.81 18.89
CA ASP A 101 5.15 -10.83 18.52
C ASP A 101 4.82 -11.60 17.23
N ALA A 102 3.54 -11.69 16.85
CA ALA A 102 3.11 -12.32 15.60
C ALA A 102 3.25 -11.40 14.38
N GLY A 103 3.38 -10.09 14.60
CA GLY A 103 3.64 -9.10 13.57
C GLY A 103 2.76 -7.86 13.66
N LEU A 104 2.65 -7.15 12.53
CA LEU A 104 1.89 -5.91 12.41
C LEU A 104 0.49 -6.19 11.84
N HIS A 105 -0.55 -5.76 12.55
CA HIS A 105 -1.94 -5.84 12.13
C HIS A 105 -2.49 -4.44 11.85
N ILE A 106 -3.05 -4.24 10.65
CA ILE A 106 -3.52 -2.94 10.17
C ILE A 106 -4.96 -3.08 9.66
N GLY A 107 -5.90 -2.39 10.29
CA GLY A 107 -7.27 -2.27 9.84
C GLY A 107 -7.37 -1.61 8.45
N ALA A 108 -8.33 -2.06 7.64
CA ALA A 108 -8.46 -1.63 6.25
C ALA A 108 -8.77 -0.14 6.06
N ALA A 109 -9.34 0.51 7.08
CA ALA A 109 -9.67 1.93 7.10
C ALA A 109 -8.59 2.80 7.78
N VAL A 110 -7.47 2.23 8.23
CA VAL A 110 -6.30 3.01 8.68
C VAL A 110 -5.72 3.78 7.50
N SER A 111 -5.51 5.09 7.68
CA SER A 111 -4.94 5.93 6.63
C SER A 111 -3.47 5.59 6.40
N LEU A 112 -2.95 5.86 5.20
CA LEU A 112 -1.53 5.67 4.93
C LEU A 112 -0.65 6.58 5.78
N ALA A 113 -1.16 7.73 6.21
CA ALA A 113 -0.47 8.61 7.16
C ALA A 113 -0.38 7.95 8.55
N ASP A 114 -1.50 7.45 9.09
CA ASP A 114 -1.53 6.80 10.40
C ASP A 114 -0.71 5.50 10.43
N ALA A 115 -0.71 4.74 9.33
CA ALA A 115 0.10 3.52 9.21
C ALA A 115 1.58 3.79 8.95
N ALA A 116 1.99 5.03 8.63
CA ALA A 116 3.32 5.31 8.09
C ALA A 116 4.44 4.98 9.06
N GLY A 117 4.28 5.32 10.35
CA GLY A 117 5.27 5.03 11.38
C GLY A 117 5.48 3.52 11.58
N ALA A 118 4.38 2.76 11.68
CA ALA A 118 4.44 1.31 11.87
C ALA A 118 5.00 0.58 10.65
N LEU A 119 4.62 0.99 9.44
CA LEU A 119 5.17 0.45 8.19
C LEU A 119 6.64 0.82 7.99
N GLY A 120 7.03 2.06 8.33
CA GLY A 120 8.41 2.52 8.26
C GLY A 120 9.33 1.81 9.25
N ALA A 121 8.81 1.39 10.41
CA ALA A 121 9.54 0.59 11.38
C ALA A 121 9.92 -0.80 10.86
N LEU A 122 9.25 -1.32 9.82
CA LEU A 122 9.60 -2.58 9.17
C LEU A 122 10.85 -2.45 8.29
N SER A 123 11.03 -1.30 7.64
CA SER A 123 12.21 -0.98 6.83
C SER A 123 12.24 0.51 6.45
N LEU A 124 13.42 1.11 6.51
CA LEU A 124 13.66 2.48 6.05
C LEU A 124 13.28 2.69 4.57
N ASP A 125 13.37 1.64 3.75
CA ASP A 125 12.97 1.72 2.35
C ASP A 125 11.46 1.91 2.20
N ILE A 126 10.65 1.33 3.10
CA ILE A 126 9.19 1.51 3.12
C ILE A 126 8.85 2.94 3.50
N GLU A 127 9.50 3.49 4.53
CA GLU A 127 9.38 4.92 4.89
C GLU A 127 9.67 5.81 3.68
N ARG A 128 10.76 5.54 2.95
CA ARG A 128 11.15 6.29 1.74
C ARG A 128 10.11 6.19 0.62
N VAL A 129 9.49 5.03 0.42
CA VAL A 129 8.40 4.87 -0.55
C VAL A 129 7.15 5.65 -0.11
N LEU A 130 6.79 5.58 1.17
CA LEU A 130 5.61 6.27 1.74
C LEU A 130 5.72 7.78 1.65
N LEU A 131 6.91 8.37 1.86
CA LEU A 131 7.14 9.80 1.67
C LEU A 131 6.78 10.27 0.24
N ARG A 132 6.99 9.38 -0.74
CA ARG A 132 6.70 9.58 -2.17
C ARG A 132 5.33 9.05 -2.60
N PHE A 133 4.54 8.51 -1.69
CA PHE A 133 3.19 8.01 -1.96
C PHE A 133 2.22 9.19 -1.99
N GLY A 134 1.82 9.61 -3.20
CA GLY A 134 0.92 10.76 -3.37
C GLY A 134 1.44 12.03 -2.68
N GLY A 135 0.52 12.97 -2.40
CA GLY A 135 0.78 14.09 -1.50
C GLY A 135 0.31 13.77 -0.07
N ALA A 136 0.72 14.58 0.91
CA ALA A 136 0.28 14.41 2.30
C ALA A 136 -1.25 14.38 2.43
N GLN A 137 -1.98 15.17 1.64
CA GLN A 137 -3.43 15.19 1.59
C GLN A 137 -4.03 13.85 1.15
N VAL A 138 -3.37 13.18 0.20
CA VAL A 138 -3.78 11.84 -0.25
C VAL A 138 -3.48 10.82 0.83
N ARG A 139 -2.32 10.88 1.50
CA ARG A 139 -1.99 9.93 2.58
C ARG A 139 -2.88 10.06 3.82
N ASN A 140 -3.27 11.29 4.17
CA ASN A 140 -4.17 11.57 5.29
C ASN A 140 -5.61 11.06 5.06
N ARG A 141 -5.98 10.71 3.82
CA ARG A 141 -7.33 10.24 3.48
C ARG A 141 -7.33 8.82 2.92
N GLY A 142 -6.43 8.52 2.00
CA GLY A 142 -6.27 7.21 1.41
C GLY A 142 -5.85 6.19 2.46
N THR A 143 -6.54 5.05 2.47
CA THR A 143 -6.31 3.99 3.46
C THR A 143 -5.50 2.86 2.85
N LEU A 144 -4.79 2.11 3.70
CA LEU A 144 -4.03 0.96 3.25
C LEU A 144 -4.95 -0.10 2.62
N GLY A 145 -6.08 -0.40 3.26
CA GLY A 145 -7.07 -1.32 2.72
C GLY A 145 -7.70 -0.82 1.42
N GLY A 146 -7.92 0.49 1.28
CA GLY A 146 -8.39 1.09 0.03
C GLY A 146 -7.38 0.94 -1.11
N ASN A 147 -6.09 1.10 -0.83
CA ASN A 147 -5.03 0.88 -1.81
C ASN A 147 -5.01 -0.57 -2.32
N ILE A 148 -5.12 -1.55 -1.41
CA ILE A 148 -5.15 -2.97 -1.76
C ILE A 148 -6.45 -3.34 -2.47
N ALA A 149 -7.61 -2.90 -1.96
CA ALA A 149 -8.91 -3.20 -2.54
C ALA A 149 -9.08 -2.62 -3.95
N ASN A 150 -8.46 -1.48 -4.26
CA ASN A 150 -8.44 -0.91 -5.61
C ASN A 150 -7.75 -1.85 -6.64
N GLY A 151 -6.76 -2.63 -6.19
CA GLY A 151 -6.08 -3.64 -7.00
C GLY A 151 -5.40 -3.12 -8.27
N SER A 152 -4.87 -1.91 -8.20
CA SER A 152 -4.12 -1.30 -9.29
C SER A 152 -2.76 -1.99 -9.49
N PRO A 153 -2.35 -2.34 -10.73
CA PRO A 153 -1.06 -2.97 -11.01
C PRO A 153 0.15 -2.07 -10.68
N ILE A 154 -0.09 -0.77 -10.53
CA ILE A 154 0.91 0.26 -10.22
C ILE A 154 0.78 0.78 -8.78
N GLY A 155 -0.01 0.12 -7.94
CA GLY A 155 -0.10 0.43 -6.51
C GLY A 155 1.22 0.10 -5.81
N ASP A 156 1.74 1.04 -5.02
CA ASP A 156 3.06 0.88 -4.40
C ASP A 156 3.05 -0.12 -3.23
N MET A 157 1.97 -0.18 -2.43
CA MET A 157 1.97 -1.04 -1.23
C MET A 157 1.79 -2.51 -1.55
N ALA A 158 1.02 -2.86 -2.58
CA ALA A 158 0.75 -4.26 -2.91
C ALA A 158 2.03 -5.11 -3.10
N PRO A 159 3.00 -4.76 -3.97
CA PRO A 159 4.23 -5.54 -4.11
C PRO A 159 5.12 -5.53 -2.85
N ILE A 160 5.13 -4.45 -2.05
CA ILE A 160 5.85 -4.41 -0.76
C ILE A 160 5.25 -5.44 0.20
N LEU A 161 3.94 -5.39 0.38
CA LEU A 161 3.22 -6.28 1.29
C LEU A 161 3.25 -7.73 0.80
N ILE A 162 3.25 -7.96 -0.52
CA ILE A 162 3.52 -9.28 -1.07
C ILE A 162 4.94 -9.69 -0.69
N ALA A 163 5.99 -8.92 -0.95
CA ALA A 163 7.35 -9.35 -0.57
C ALA A 163 7.50 -9.65 0.94
N LEU A 164 6.72 -9.00 1.80
CA LEU A 164 6.63 -9.24 3.25
C LEU A 164 5.70 -10.39 3.68
N ASP A 165 5.18 -11.20 2.76
CA ASP A 165 4.26 -12.31 3.04
C ASP A 165 2.98 -11.90 3.79
N ALA A 166 2.46 -10.70 3.48
CA ALA A 166 1.25 -10.19 4.11
C ALA A 166 0.02 -11.06 3.78
N ARG A 167 -0.90 -11.14 4.75
CA ARG A 167 -2.18 -11.83 4.61
C ARG A 167 -3.33 -10.84 4.72
N LEU A 168 -4.39 -11.09 3.96
CA LEU A 168 -5.63 -10.33 4.01
C LEU A 168 -6.65 -11.06 4.84
N HIS A 169 -7.34 -10.33 5.71
CA HIS A 169 -8.48 -10.80 6.46
C HIS A 169 -9.75 -10.22 5.84
N LEU A 170 -10.53 -11.08 5.20
CA LEU A 170 -11.79 -10.73 4.57
C LEU A 170 -12.94 -11.14 5.48
N SER A 171 -13.98 -10.32 5.56
CA SER A 171 -15.20 -10.60 6.31
C SER A 171 -16.40 -10.47 5.40
N GLY A 172 -17.36 -11.38 5.52
CA GLY A 172 -18.56 -11.39 4.70
C GLY A 172 -19.72 -12.19 5.32
N PRO A 173 -20.77 -12.46 4.55
CA PRO A 173 -21.99 -13.11 5.05
C PRO A 173 -21.76 -14.54 5.58
N GLU A 174 -20.76 -15.24 5.03
CA GLU A 174 -20.40 -16.61 5.40
C GLU A 174 -19.36 -16.67 6.53
N GLY A 175 -19.02 -15.54 7.14
CA GLY A 175 -17.97 -15.42 8.15
C GLY A 175 -16.70 -14.77 7.61
N SER A 176 -15.57 -15.05 8.25
CA SER A 176 -14.27 -14.47 7.90
C SER A 176 -13.33 -15.51 7.28
N ARG A 177 -12.51 -15.07 6.34
CA ARG A 177 -11.44 -15.88 5.75
C ARG A 177 -10.14 -15.11 5.64
N THR A 178 -9.03 -15.83 5.73
CA THR A 178 -7.69 -15.25 5.60
C THR A 178 -7.00 -15.84 4.37
N ILE A 179 -6.53 -14.98 3.47
CA ILE A 179 -5.84 -15.39 2.24
C ILE A 179 -4.46 -14.71 2.14
N PRO A 180 -3.46 -15.32 1.49
CA PRO A 180 -2.23 -14.62 1.12
C PRO A 180 -2.52 -13.47 0.16
N LEU A 181 -1.89 -12.30 0.36
CA LEU A 181 -2.15 -11.11 -0.45
C LEU A 181 -1.91 -11.36 -1.95
N GLU A 182 -0.88 -12.11 -2.33
CA GLU A 182 -0.60 -12.39 -3.75
C GLU A 182 -1.72 -13.15 -4.48
N THR A 183 -2.59 -13.86 -3.74
CA THR A 183 -3.73 -14.59 -4.33
C THR A 183 -4.95 -13.69 -4.52
N TYR A 184 -4.97 -12.51 -3.90
CA TYR A 184 -6.09 -11.58 -3.98
C TYR A 184 -6.25 -10.95 -5.37
N PHE A 185 -5.15 -10.77 -6.12
CA PHE A 185 -5.18 -10.14 -7.45
C PHE A 185 -5.31 -11.20 -8.56
N ILE A 186 -6.53 -11.53 -8.95
CA ILE A 186 -6.81 -12.58 -9.95
C ILE A 186 -6.42 -12.11 -11.36
N ALA A 187 -6.82 -10.89 -11.73
CA ALA A 187 -6.54 -10.29 -13.02
C ALA A 187 -6.63 -8.75 -12.91
N TYR A 188 -6.27 -8.04 -13.98
CA TYR A 188 -6.40 -6.59 -14.03
C TYR A 188 -7.86 -6.17 -13.73
N GLY A 189 -8.06 -5.41 -12.65
CA GLY A 189 -9.38 -4.97 -12.20
C GLY A 189 -10.29 -6.07 -11.62
N LYS A 190 -9.75 -7.25 -11.29
CA LYS A 190 -10.50 -8.36 -10.68
C LYS A 190 -9.76 -8.91 -9.47
N GLN A 191 -10.43 -8.85 -8.32
CA GLN A 191 -9.90 -9.35 -7.05
C GLN A 191 -10.69 -10.55 -6.52
N ASP A 192 -10.09 -11.35 -5.63
CA ASP A 192 -10.76 -12.42 -4.89
C ASP A 192 -11.56 -11.84 -3.72
N LEU A 193 -12.65 -11.14 -4.06
CA LEU A 193 -13.64 -10.64 -3.11
C LEU A 193 -15.00 -11.22 -3.50
N ARG A 194 -15.58 -12.06 -2.63
CA ARG A 194 -16.90 -12.66 -2.87
C ARG A 194 -18.00 -11.61 -2.67
N PRO A 195 -19.19 -11.81 -3.26
CA PRO A 195 -20.32 -10.90 -3.04
C PRO A 195 -20.59 -10.66 -1.54
N GLY A 196 -20.62 -9.39 -1.13
CA GLY A 196 -20.83 -8.98 0.26
C GLY A 196 -19.59 -9.09 1.17
N GLU A 197 -18.44 -9.56 0.68
CA GLU A 197 -17.18 -9.49 1.42
C GLU A 197 -16.59 -8.07 1.40
N PHE A 198 -15.88 -7.73 2.46
CA PHE A 198 -15.01 -6.57 2.53
C PHE A 198 -13.67 -6.94 3.15
N LEU A 199 -12.63 -6.18 2.79
CA LEU A 199 -11.34 -6.27 3.44
C LEU A 199 -11.43 -5.66 4.85
N ALA A 200 -11.22 -6.47 5.88
CA ALA A 200 -11.28 -6.05 7.27
C ALA A 200 -9.92 -5.52 7.75
N SER A 201 -8.85 -6.27 7.49
CA SER A 201 -7.51 -5.93 7.93
C SER A 201 -6.43 -6.69 7.17
N ILE A 202 -5.18 -6.28 7.39
CA ILE A 202 -3.97 -6.82 6.78
C ILE A 202 -3.01 -7.19 7.92
N SER A 203 -2.49 -8.43 7.92
CA SER A 203 -1.42 -8.84 8.82
C SER A 203 -0.10 -8.99 8.08
N ILE A 204 0.99 -8.50 8.65
CA ILE A 204 2.33 -8.56 8.09
C ILE A 204 3.23 -9.26 9.11
N PRO A 205 3.79 -10.44 8.79
CA PRO A 205 4.78 -11.06 9.67
C PRO A 205 6.04 -10.18 9.75
N THR A 206 6.63 -10.08 10.94
CA THR A 206 7.79 -9.20 11.21
C THR A 206 9.04 -9.95 11.63
N SER A 207 9.04 -11.29 11.52
CA SER A 207 10.20 -12.12 11.81
C SER A 207 11.25 -11.95 10.71
N ASP A 208 12.44 -11.49 11.09
CA ASP A 208 13.64 -11.34 10.24
C ASP A 208 13.41 -10.63 8.89
N LEU A 209 13.33 -9.30 8.95
CA LEU A 209 13.24 -8.42 7.79
C LEU A 209 14.60 -7.82 7.39
N SER A 210 15.71 -8.40 7.86
CA SER A 210 17.07 -7.87 7.62
C SER A 210 17.42 -7.80 6.12
N GLY A 211 16.96 -8.80 5.36
CA GLY A 211 17.06 -8.88 3.90
C GLY A 211 15.98 -8.11 3.14
N PHE A 212 15.10 -7.34 3.80
CA PHE A 212 14.06 -6.60 3.08
C PHE A 212 14.64 -5.35 2.41
N ARG A 213 14.40 -5.17 1.11
CA ARG A 213 14.63 -3.91 0.40
C ARG A 213 13.50 -3.60 -0.57
N CYS A 214 13.21 -2.32 -0.79
CA CYS A 214 12.29 -1.92 -1.86
C CYS A 214 12.63 -0.58 -2.49
N TRP A 215 12.34 -0.45 -3.79
CA TRP A 215 12.62 0.77 -4.54
C TRP A 215 11.49 1.16 -5.48
N LYS A 216 11.18 2.46 -5.47
CA LYS A 216 10.20 3.10 -6.34
C LYS A 216 10.87 3.88 -7.46
N ILE A 217 10.61 3.52 -8.72
CA ILE A 217 11.12 4.21 -9.89
C ILE A 217 9.98 4.89 -10.65
N SER A 218 10.09 6.21 -10.82
CA SER A 218 9.12 7.08 -11.48
C SER A 218 9.85 8.24 -12.18
N LYS A 219 9.16 8.98 -13.07
CA LYS A 219 9.79 10.08 -13.83
C LYS A 219 10.12 11.27 -12.94
N ARG A 220 9.21 11.61 -12.03
CA ARG A 220 9.43 12.60 -10.97
C ARG A 220 9.59 11.88 -9.64
N PHE A 221 10.44 12.41 -8.77
CA PHE A 221 10.68 11.84 -7.44
C PHE A 221 9.40 11.85 -6.59
N ASP A 222 8.84 13.02 -6.32
CA ASP A 222 7.68 13.17 -5.45
C ASP A 222 6.35 13.13 -6.21
N GLN A 223 5.33 12.58 -5.54
CA GLN A 223 3.94 12.56 -6.01
C GLN A 223 3.82 12.08 -7.46
N ASP A 224 4.46 10.96 -7.78
CA ASP A 224 4.39 10.34 -9.10
C ASP A 224 4.03 8.86 -8.98
N ILE A 225 3.42 8.35 -10.04
CA ILE A 225 3.00 6.96 -10.15
C ILE A 225 4.20 6.13 -10.63
N SER A 226 4.40 4.97 -9.99
CA SER A 226 5.50 4.07 -10.31
C SER A 226 5.46 3.61 -11.77
N ALA A 227 6.61 3.74 -12.44
CA ALA A 227 6.89 2.95 -13.62
C ALA A 227 7.23 1.52 -13.20
N VAL A 228 8.13 1.36 -12.22
CA VAL A 228 8.46 0.07 -11.62
C VAL A 228 8.57 0.28 -10.12
N LEU A 229 7.95 -0.63 -9.36
CA LEU A 229 8.26 -0.77 -7.95
C LEU A 229 8.74 -2.20 -7.72
N GLY A 230 9.95 -2.38 -7.18
CA GLY A 230 10.50 -3.68 -6.84
C GLY A 230 10.64 -3.82 -5.33
N ALA A 231 10.19 -4.94 -4.78
CA ALA A 231 10.34 -5.30 -3.37
C ALA A 231 10.94 -6.70 -3.25
N PHE A 232 11.91 -6.85 -2.36
CA PHE A 232 12.79 -8.00 -2.26
C PHE A 232 12.90 -8.38 -0.79
N GLN A 233 12.61 -9.64 -0.47
CA GLN A 233 12.88 -10.25 0.82
C GLN A 233 13.62 -11.55 0.56
N LEU A 234 14.91 -11.60 0.86
CA LEU A 234 15.68 -12.84 0.78
C LEU A 234 16.23 -13.19 2.16
N MET A 235 16.20 -14.48 2.50
CA MET A 235 16.92 -15.03 3.65
C MET A 235 18.19 -15.69 3.13
N ILE A 236 19.33 -15.34 3.70
CA ILE A 236 20.65 -15.81 3.27
C ILE A 236 21.35 -16.42 4.46
N ASP A 237 21.80 -17.66 4.30
CA ASP A 237 22.57 -18.38 5.31
C ASP A 237 23.97 -18.65 4.75
N GLY A 238 24.97 -17.99 5.34
CA GLY A 238 26.31 -17.88 4.76
C GLY A 238 26.25 -17.19 3.39
N GLU A 239 26.52 -17.95 2.33
CA GLU A 239 26.45 -17.46 0.95
C GLU A 239 25.21 -17.94 0.19
N GLN A 240 24.42 -18.85 0.78
CA GLN A 240 23.32 -19.52 0.11
C GLN A 240 21.98 -18.80 0.35
N VAL A 241 21.21 -18.61 -0.72
CA VAL A 241 19.85 -18.07 -0.63
C VAL A 241 18.90 -19.16 -0.13
N GLN A 242 18.45 -19.07 1.11
CA GLN A 242 17.49 -20.01 1.71
C GLN A 242 16.08 -19.80 1.18
N SER A 243 15.69 -18.53 0.99
CA SER A 243 14.41 -18.18 0.41
C SER A 243 14.49 -16.84 -0.32
N ALA A 244 13.63 -16.67 -1.33
CA ALA A 244 13.47 -15.42 -2.05
C ALA A 244 11.99 -15.12 -2.29
N ARG A 245 11.55 -13.92 -1.90
CA ARG A 245 10.25 -13.33 -2.25
C ARG A 245 10.53 -12.01 -2.95
N ILE A 246 10.37 -11.99 -4.27
CA ILE A 246 10.68 -10.86 -5.14
C ILE A 246 9.40 -10.47 -5.87
N CYS A 247 8.90 -9.26 -5.63
CA CYS A 247 7.63 -8.81 -6.17
C CYS A 247 7.78 -7.48 -6.90
N PHE A 248 7.02 -7.32 -7.99
CA PHE A 248 7.02 -6.11 -8.78
C PHE A 248 5.61 -5.54 -9.00
N GLY A 249 5.52 -4.21 -8.92
CA GLY A 249 4.42 -3.40 -9.44
C GLY A 249 4.81 -2.74 -10.77
N GLY A 250 3.83 -2.51 -11.64
CA GLY A 250 4.01 -1.89 -12.96
C GLY A 250 4.64 -2.81 -14.01
N MET A 251 4.81 -4.09 -13.70
CA MET A 251 5.46 -5.07 -14.59
C MET A 251 4.48 -6.05 -15.26
N ALA A 252 3.24 -6.14 -14.76
CA ALA A 252 2.17 -7.00 -15.27
C ALA A 252 0.78 -6.38 -15.03
N GLY A 253 -0.28 -7.09 -15.40
CA GLY A 253 -1.67 -6.67 -15.18
C GLY A 253 -2.10 -6.66 -13.71
N THR A 254 -1.32 -7.30 -12.84
CA THR A 254 -1.45 -7.29 -11.37
C THR A 254 -0.06 -7.18 -10.73
N PRO A 255 0.05 -6.75 -9.46
CA PRO A 255 1.27 -6.93 -8.68
C PRO A 255 1.53 -8.44 -8.54
N GLN A 256 2.73 -8.89 -8.89
CA GLN A 256 3.03 -10.33 -8.90
C GLN A 256 4.49 -10.63 -8.51
N ARG A 257 4.70 -11.85 -8.01
CA ARG A 257 6.02 -12.38 -7.70
C ARG A 257 6.78 -12.78 -8.97
N ALA A 258 8.10 -12.69 -8.91
CA ALA A 258 9.03 -13.10 -9.95
C ALA A 258 9.42 -14.56 -9.77
N ALA A 259 8.50 -15.48 -10.02
CA ALA A 259 8.65 -16.88 -9.62
C ALA A 259 9.84 -17.59 -10.28
N ALA A 260 10.15 -17.30 -11.55
CA ALA A 260 11.32 -17.84 -12.23
C ALA A 260 12.63 -17.27 -11.66
N CYS A 261 12.66 -15.96 -11.38
CA CYS A 261 13.78 -15.32 -10.70
C CYS A 261 14.03 -15.91 -9.30
N GLU A 262 12.99 -16.06 -8.48
CA GLU A 262 13.08 -16.65 -7.14
C GLU A 262 13.61 -18.10 -7.18
N ARG A 263 13.16 -18.91 -8.16
CA ARG A 263 13.67 -20.28 -8.36
C ARG A 263 15.13 -20.32 -8.80
N ALA A 264 15.57 -19.34 -9.59
CA ALA A 264 16.97 -19.26 -10.01
C ALA A 264 17.92 -18.92 -8.85
N LEU A 265 17.42 -18.24 -7.82
CA LEU A 265 18.19 -17.84 -6.64
C LEU A 265 18.17 -18.91 -5.53
N THR A 266 16.99 -19.46 -5.24
CA THR A 266 16.80 -20.33 -4.06
C THR A 266 17.69 -21.58 -4.13
N GLY A 267 18.43 -21.84 -3.05
CA GLY A 267 19.39 -22.93 -2.92
C GLY A 267 20.75 -22.68 -3.58
N GLN A 268 20.96 -21.54 -4.25
CA GLN A 268 22.23 -21.19 -4.88
C GLN A 268 23.06 -20.25 -4.01
N CYS A 269 24.37 -20.23 -4.23
CA CYS A 269 25.23 -19.15 -3.73
C CYS A 269 24.87 -17.86 -4.50
N PHE A 270 24.65 -16.75 -3.80
CA PHE A 270 24.25 -15.51 -4.47
C PHE A 270 25.47 -14.76 -5.07
N ASP A 271 26.10 -15.35 -6.07
CA ASP A 271 27.24 -14.77 -6.79
C ASP A 271 26.84 -14.05 -8.09
N ARG A 272 27.83 -13.51 -8.82
CA ARG A 272 27.59 -12.81 -10.11
C ARG A 272 26.97 -13.70 -11.18
N ALA A 273 27.30 -14.99 -11.21
CA ALA A 273 26.76 -15.92 -12.19
C ALA A 273 25.27 -16.18 -11.92
N THR A 274 24.93 -16.41 -10.65
CA THR A 274 23.54 -16.62 -10.19
C THR A 274 22.70 -15.35 -10.38
N LEU A 275 23.28 -14.17 -10.12
CA LEU A 275 22.64 -12.89 -10.41
C LEU A 275 22.26 -12.79 -11.90
N ALA A 276 23.17 -13.11 -12.83
CA ALA A 276 22.90 -13.03 -14.26
C ALA A 276 21.80 -14.01 -14.72
N LEU A 277 21.76 -15.20 -14.13
CA LEU A 277 20.68 -16.19 -14.35
C LEU A 277 19.33 -15.65 -13.85
N ALA A 278 19.29 -15.11 -12.63
CA ALA A 278 18.09 -14.53 -12.05
C ALA A 278 17.58 -13.30 -12.82
N GLN A 279 18.47 -12.43 -13.27
CA GLN A 279 18.15 -11.30 -14.17
C GLN A 279 17.55 -11.77 -15.49
N THR A 280 18.10 -12.83 -16.08
CA THR A 280 17.55 -13.43 -17.30
C THR A 280 16.16 -14.00 -17.05
N ALA A 281 15.95 -14.68 -15.93
CA ALA A 281 14.67 -15.27 -15.55
C ALA A 281 13.54 -14.22 -15.38
N LEU A 282 13.86 -12.99 -14.96
CA LEU A 282 12.87 -11.89 -14.91
C LEU A 282 12.19 -11.63 -16.26
N THR A 283 12.88 -11.87 -17.37
CA THR A 283 12.29 -11.69 -18.72
C THR A 283 11.22 -12.73 -19.05
N SER A 284 11.25 -13.88 -18.35
CA SER A 284 10.22 -14.92 -18.45
C SER A 284 9.05 -14.68 -17.50
N ASP A 285 9.30 -14.01 -16.36
CA ASP A 285 8.26 -13.67 -15.39
C ASP A 285 7.37 -12.50 -15.85
N PHE A 286 7.92 -11.55 -16.63
CA PHE A 286 7.24 -10.31 -16.96
C PHE A 286 7.27 -9.95 -18.45
N SER A 287 6.12 -9.51 -18.98
CA SER A 287 6.02 -8.84 -20.27
C SER A 287 5.31 -7.50 -20.13
N PRO A 288 6.00 -6.45 -19.64
CA PRO A 288 5.37 -5.19 -19.32
C PRO A 288 4.93 -4.41 -20.56
N LEU A 289 3.90 -3.60 -20.40
CA LEU A 289 3.43 -2.68 -21.45
C LEU A 289 4.35 -1.45 -21.56
N SER A 290 4.37 -0.84 -22.75
CA SER A 290 4.89 0.52 -22.93
C SER A 290 3.75 1.52 -22.76
N ASP A 291 4.00 2.62 -22.05
CA ASP A 291 3.04 3.72 -21.88
C ASP A 291 3.75 5.08 -21.80
N LEU A 292 2.99 6.13 -21.50
CA LEU A 292 3.51 7.49 -21.31
C LEU A 292 4.51 7.61 -20.15
N ARG A 293 4.60 6.64 -19.24
CA ARG A 293 5.54 6.65 -18.09
C ARG A 293 6.86 5.99 -18.45
N ALA A 294 6.81 4.82 -19.10
CA ALA A 294 8.00 4.08 -19.46
C ALA A 294 7.74 3.07 -20.58
N SER A 295 8.77 2.82 -21.39
CA SER A 295 8.76 1.74 -22.37
C SER A 295 8.92 0.36 -21.70
N ARG A 296 8.45 -0.69 -22.36
CA ARG A 296 8.69 -2.10 -21.98
C ARG A 296 10.16 -2.38 -21.72
N HIS A 297 11.04 -1.91 -22.61
CA HIS A 297 12.50 -2.10 -22.47
C HIS A 297 13.04 -1.43 -21.20
N TYR A 298 12.63 -0.19 -20.93
CA TYR A 298 13.04 0.51 -19.72
C TYR A 298 12.57 -0.21 -18.44
N ARG A 299 11.32 -0.68 -18.42
CA ARG A 299 10.75 -1.41 -17.28
C ARG A 299 11.54 -2.70 -16.96
N LEU A 300 11.82 -3.53 -17.97
CA LEU A 300 12.62 -4.75 -17.82
C LEU A 300 14.05 -4.45 -17.35
N ARG A 301 14.70 -3.44 -17.95
CA ARG A 301 16.05 -3.02 -17.55
C ARG A 301 16.09 -2.54 -16.11
N VAL A 302 15.11 -1.74 -15.69
CA VAL A 302 15.01 -1.30 -14.29
C VAL A 302 14.82 -2.48 -13.34
N ALA A 303 13.92 -3.43 -13.65
CA ALA A 303 13.72 -4.59 -12.80
C ALA A 303 15.03 -5.41 -12.61
N SER A 304 15.78 -5.62 -13.70
CA SER A 304 17.09 -6.28 -13.68
C SER A 304 18.11 -5.50 -12.83
N ASN A 305 18.16 -4.18 -12.98
CA ASN A 305 19.09 -3.32 -12.25
C ASN A 305 18.73 -3.21 -10.76
N LEU A 306 17.45 -3.29 -10.38
CA LEU A 306 17.04 -3.32 -8.98
C LEU A 306 17.48 -4.62 -8.30
N LEU A 307 17.45 -5.75 -9.00
CA LEU A 307 18.00 -7.01 -8.49
C LEU A 307 19.53 -6.92 -8.33
N GLU A 308 20.25 -6.34 -9.29
CA GLU A 308 21.69 -6.09 -9.16
C GLU A 308 22.01 -5.12 -8.02
N ARG A 309 21.19 -4.08 -7.84
CA ARG A 309 21.31 -3.17 -6.69
C ARG A 309 21.16 -3.91 -5.38
N TYR A 310 20.16 -4.79 -5.26
CA TYR A 310 19.98 -5.64 -4.08
C TYR A 310 21.25 -6.47 -3.80
N TRP A 311 21.80 -7.09 -4.85
CA TRP A 311 23.02 -7.89 -4.74
C TRP A 311 24.21 -7.05 -4.27
N LEU A 312 24.41 -5.86 -4.82
CA LEU A 312 25.48 -4.95 -4.42
C LEU A 312 25.34 -4.49 -2.96
N ASP A 313 24.13 -4.04 -2.57
CA ASP A 313 23.84 -3.48 -1.25
C ASP A 313 23.89 -4.55 -0.14
N CYS A 314 23.44 -5.77 -0.41
CA CYS A 314 23.24 -6.80 0.63
C CYS A 314 24.29 -7.91 0.59
N ILE A 315 24.96 -8.15 -0.53
CA ILE A 315 25.87 -9.31 -0.72
C ILE A 315 27.30 -8.86 -0.94
N ALA A 316 27.53 -7.97 -1.91
CA ALA A 316 28.88 -7.49 -2.22
C ALA A 316 29.43 -6.50 -1.16
N GLY A 317 28.55 -5.97 -0.29
CA GLY A 317 28.91 -4.95 0.70
C GLY A 317 29.24 -3.59 0.06
N GLU A 318 28.79 -3.36 -1.17
CA GLU A 318 29.02 -2.13 -1.90
C GLU A 318 27.85 -1.17 -1.70
N THR A 319 28.02 -0.16 -0.84
CA THR A 319 27.01 0.89 -0.62
C THR A 319 26.71 1.61 -1.94
N GLN A 320 25.52 1.40 -2.49
CA GLN A 320 25.11 2.10 -3.70
C GLN A 320 24.75 3.56 -3.40
N PRO A 321 24.93 4.47 -4.38
CA PRO A 321 24.52 5.86 -4.23
C PRO A 321 23.09 5.94 -3.73
N ASP A 322 22.87 6.76 -2.71
CA ASP A 322 21.54 6.99 -2.19
C ASP A 322 20.70 7.62 -3.31
N LEU A 323 19.64 6.92 -3.73
CA LEU A 323 18.67 7.47 -4.69
C LEU A 323 17.89 8.63 -4.08
N TYR A 324 17.97 8.77 -2.76
CA TYR A 324 17.34 9.82 -1.97
C TYR A 324 18.45 10.81 -1.55
N SER A 325 18.29 12.12 -1.80
CA SER A 325 19.30 13.08 -1.34
C SER A 325 19.38 13.06 0.18
N SER A 326 20.60 13.11 0.73
CA SER A 326 20.96 13.01 2.16
C SER A 326 20.33 14.05 3.11
N SER A 327 19.40 14.87 2.62
CA SER A 327 18.80 15.98 3.35
C SER A 327 17.55 15.63 4.17
N MET A 328 17.11 14.36 4.26
CA MET A 328 15.81 14.03 4.88
C MET A 328 15.74 12.72 5.71
N PRO A 329 16.62 12.44 6.70
CA PRO A 329 16.31 11.42 7.71
C PRO A 329 15.25 11.92 8.71
N GLY A 330 14.23 11.10 9.02
CA GLY A 330 13.38 11.27 10.22
C GLY A 330 12.07 12.07 10.07
N LEU A 331 11.56 12.29 8.86
CA LEU A 331 10.37 13.13 8.64
C LEU A 331 9.04 12.51 9.07
N LEU A 332 8.92 11.18 9.14
CA LEU A 332 7.68 10.55 9.60
C LEU A 332 7.41 10.71 11.10
N GLN A 333 8.35 11.26 11.89
CA GLN A 333 8.10 11.60 13.30
C GLN A 333 7.23 12.86 13.47
N HIS A 334 6.96 13.62 12.39
CA HIS A 334 6.29 14.93 12.45
C HIS A 334 5.18 15.15 11.39
N VAL A 335 4.65 14.08 10.77
CA VAL A 335 3.49 14.16 9.86
C VAL A 335 2.29 13.48 10.48
#